data_AF-A0A7W1LVU3-F1
#
_entry.id   AF-A0A7W1LVU3-F1
#
_cell.length_a   1.000
_cell.length_b   1.000
_cell.length_c   1.000
_cell.angle_alpha   90.00
_cell.angle_beta   90.00
_cell.angle_gamma   90.00
#
_symmetry.space_group_name_H-M   'P 1'
#
loop_
_entity.id
_entity.type
_entity.pdbx_description
1 polymer ?
#
loop_
_entity_poly.entity_id
_entity_poly.type
_entity_poly.pdbx_seq_one_letter_code
_entity_poly.pdbx_strand_id
1 'polypeptide(L)'
;MDSNVFKGVEIVGTSTRSFSHAIEVAVERASQTLRNLSWFVVREQRGGLQQGRLEYQVTLCVYFKLDEGESPDAAGDEQGQTKGGKRGKKSRL
;
A
#
# COMPACT_ATOMS: atom_id res chain seq x y z
N MET A 1 -1.61 -26.08 17.92
CA MET A 1 -2.74 -25.41 17.25
C MET A 1 -2.11 -24.41 16.31
N ASP A 2 -1.72 -24.86 15.11
CA ASP A 2 -1.09 -24.01 14.10
C ASP A 2 -2.07 -22.91 13.67
N SER A 3 -1.79 -21.70 14.12
CA SER A 3 -2.61 -20.52 13.84
C SER A 3 -2.08 -19.90 12.55
N ASN A 4 -2.77 -20.06 11.44
CA ASN A 4 -2.38 -19.40 10.20
C ASN A 4 -2.86 -17.94 10.24
N VAL A 5 -1.95 -17.01 10.47
CA VAL A 5 -2.22 -15.57 10.42
C VAL A 5 -1.86 -15.05 9.04
N PHE A 6 -2.76 -14.26 8.45
CA PHE A 6 -2.54 -13.62 7.15
C PHE A 6 -2.67 -12.12 7.30
N LYS A 7 -1.77 -11.39 6.63
CA LYS A 7 -1.85 -9.94 6.51
C LYS A 7 -2.35 -9.59 5.12
N GLY A 8 -3.39 -8.77 5.06
CA GLY A 8 -3.89 -8.18 3.82
C GLY A 8 -3.25 -6.81 3.61
N VAL A 9 -2.78 -6.54 2.40
CA VAL A 9 -2.33 -5.20 1.98
C VAL A 9 -3.11 -4.79 0.76
N GLU A 10 -3.62 -3.56 0.77
CA GLU A 10 -4.32 -2.98 -0.37
C GLU A 10 -3.33 -2.33 -1.33
N ILE A 11 -3.46 -2.66 -2.61
CA ILE A 11 -2.66 -2.13 -3.71
C ILE A 11 -3.57 -1.75 -4.87
N VAL A 12 -3.13 -0.79 -5.68
CA VAL A 12 -3.84 -0.39 -6.90
C VAL A 12 -2.95 -0.67 -8.10
N GLY A 13 -3.45 -1.52 -9.00
CA GLY A 13 -2.86 -1.79 -10.30
C GLY A 13 -3.43 -0.86 -11.35
N THR A 14 -2.57 -0.40 -12.27
CA THR A 14 -3.02 0.39 -13.43
C THR A 14 -2.49 -0.22 -14.73
N SER A 15 -3.29 -0.12 -15.79
CA SER A 15 -2.90 -0.59 -17.12
C SER A 15 -3.67 0.15 -18.22
N THR A 16 -3.08 0.32 -19.39
CA THR A 16 -3.76 0.88 -20.57
C THR A 16 -4.36 -0.21 -21.47
N ARG A 17 -4.14 -1.51 -21.15
CA ARG A 17 -4.55 -2.63 -22.01
C ARG A 17 -5.87 -3.25 -21.54
N SER A 18 -5.96 -3.65 -20.27
CA SER A 18 -7.16 -4.28 -19.70
C SER A 18 -7.11 -4.31 -18.17
N PHE A 19 -8.25 -4.61 -17.54
CA PHE A 19 -8.32 -4.88 -16.11
C PHE A 19 -7.48 -6.11 -15.70
N SER A 20 -7.53 -7.20 -16.47
CA SER A 20 -6.71 -8.40 -16.19
C SER A 20 -5.22 -8.07 -16.17
N HIS A 21 -4.76 -7.26 -17.12
CA HIS A 21 -3.35 -6.85 -17.15
C HIS A 21 -2.99 -5.95 -15.96
N ALA A 22 -3.89 -5.05 -15.52
CA ALA A 22 -3.68 -4.26 -14.31
C ALA A 22 -3.56 -5.14 -13.05
N ILE A 23 -4.30 -6.25 -12.99
CA ILE A 23 -4.22 -7.22 -11.89
C ILE A 23 -2.85 -7.92 -11.89
N GLU A 24 -2.43 -8.43 -13.04
CA GLU A 24 -1.12 -9.09 -13.18
C GLU A 24 0.02 -8.17 -12.74
N VAL A 25 0.03 -6.91 -13.21
CA VAL A 25 1.05 -5.92 -12.86
C VAL A 25 1.07 -5.66 -11.34
N ALA A 26 -0.09 -5.53 -10.71
CA ALA A 26 -0.18 -5.30 -9.27
C ALA A 26 0.34 -6.50 -8.47
N VAL A 27 -0.08 -7.72 -8.83
CA VAL A 27 0.35 -8.95 -8.15
C VAL A 27 1.85 -9.20 -8.37
N GLU A 28 2.36 -8.98 -9.58
CA GLU A 28 3.79 -9.06 -9.88
C GLU A 28 4.58 -8.09 -9.01
N ARG A 29 4.15 -6.83 -8.92
CA ARG A 29 4.80 -5.82 -8.09
C ARG A 29 4.77 -6.18 -6.61
N ALA A 30 3.66 -6.74 -6.13
CA ALA A 30 3.52 -7.23 -4.76
C ALA A 30 4.44 -8.42 -4.48
N SER A 31 4.60 -9.34 -5.44
CA SER A 31 5.47 -10.52 -5.29
C SER A 31 6.95 -10.21 -5.15
N GLN A 32 7.37 -9.03 -5.61
CA GLN A 32 8.74 -8.55 -5.45
C GLN A 32 9.04 -8.08 -4.02
N THR A 33 8.02 -7.66 -3.26
CA THR A 33 8.18 -7.09 -1.90
C THR A 33 7.64 -8.00 -0.80
N LEU A 34 6.57 -8.74 -1.08
CA LEU A 34 5.87 -9.59 -0.13
C LEU A 34 6.18 -11.06 -0.44
N ARG A 35 6.57 -11.80 0.60
CA ARG A 35 6.79 -13.26 0.54
C ARG A 35 5.51 -13.99 0.96
N ASN A 36 5.40 -15.27 0.62
CA ASN A 36 4.29 -16.14 1.05
C ASN A 36 2.89 -15.63 0.63
N LEU A 37 2.81 -15.01 -0.55
CA LEU A 37 1.55 -14.65 -1.20
C LEU A 37 0.66 -15.87 -1.36
N SER A 38 -0.60 -15.76 -0.94
CA SER A 38 -1.55 -16.87 -0.96
C SER A 38 -2.73 -16.63 -1.88
N TRP A 39 -3.42 -15.48 -1.74
CA TRP A 39 -4.51 -15.10 -2.64
C TRP A 39 -4.68 -13.58 -2.71
N PHE A 40 -5.50 -13.12 -3.64
CA PHE A 40 -5.89 -11.73 -3.76
C PHE A 40 -7.42 -11.61 -3.92
N VAL A 41 -7.95 -10.45 -3.57
CA VAL A 41 -9.37 -10.12 -3.68
C VAL A 41 -9.49 -8.82 -4.46
N VAL A 42 -10.28 -8.82 -5.52
CA VAL A 42 -10.63 -7.61 -6.26
C VAL A 42 -11.67 -6.83 -5.46
N ARG A 43 -11.32 -5.63 -5.00
CA ARG A 43 -12.22 -4.76 -4.23
C ARG A 43 -13.00 -3.84 -5.15
N GLU A 44 -12.33 -3.28 -6.15
CA GLU A 44 -12.93 -2.33 -7.06
C GLU A 44 -12.23 -2.32 -8.41
N GLN A 45 -13.01 -2.07 -9.47
CA GLN A 45 -12.51 -1.87 -10.82
C GLN A 45 -13.00 -0.52 -11.32
N ARG A 46 -12.08 0.35 -11.70
CA ARG A 46 -12.35 1.73 -12.15
C ARG A 46 -11.72 1.98 -13.51
N GLY A 47 -12.39 2.77 -14.33
CA GLY A 47 -11.87 3.26 -15.60
C GLY A 47 -11.53 4.74 -15.50
N GLY A 48 -10.28 5.10 -15.76
CA GLY A 48 -9.83 6.46 -15.97
C GLY A 48 -9.83 6.82 -17.46
N LEU A 49 -10.08 8.09 -17.76
CA LEU A 49 -9.87 8.68 -19.07
C LEU A 49 -8.69 9.63 -18.96
N GLN A 50 -7.49 9.19 -19.35
CA GLN A 50 -6.29 10.03 -19.35
C GLN A 50 -5.95 10.44 -20.78
N GLN A 51 -5.99 11.75 -21.04
CA GLN A 51 -5.60 12.33 -22.35
C GLN A 51 -6.27 11.65 -23.56
N GLY A 52 -7.54 11.28 -23.43
CA GLY A 52 -8.31 10.59 -24.48
C GLY A 52 -8.01 9.10 -24.64
N ARG A 53 -7.23 8.50 -23.72
CA ARG A 53 -6.98 7.05 -23.66
C ARG A 53 -7.63 6.44 -22.43
N LEU A 54 -8.05 5.18 -22.58
CA LEU A 54 -8.58 4.38 -21.48
C LEU A 54 -7.42 3.95 -20.57
N GLU A 55 -7.61 4.16 -19.28
CA GLU A 55 -6.78 3.61 -18.22
C GLU A 55 -7.65 2.72 -17.34
N TYR A 56 -7.20 1.49 -17.14
CA TYR A 56 -7.85 0.50 -16.29
C TYR A 56 -7.15 0.51 -14.94
N GLN A 57 -7.90 0.78 -13.88
CA GLN A 57 -7.42 0.77 -12.51
C GLN A 57 -8.14 -0.33 -11.74
N VAL A 58 -7.39 -1.13 -10.98
CA VAL A 58 -7.96 -2.20 -10.16
C VAL A 58 -7.39 -2.11 -8.76
N THR A 59 -8.29 -1.93 -7.78
CA THR A 59 -7.94 -1.99 -6.37
C THR A 59 -8.03 -3.44 -5.90
N LEU A 60 -6.91 -3.97 -5.41
CA LEU A 60 -6.75 -5.34 -4.96
C LEU A 60 -6.34 -5.36 -3.49
N CYS A 61 -6.90 -6.28 -2.72
CA CYS A 61 -6.35 -6.65 -1.42
C CYS A 61 -5.61 -7.98 -1.58
N VAL A 62 -4.31 -7.99 -1.31
CA VAL A 62 -3.45 -9.16 -1.47
C VAL A 62 -3.08 -9.69 -0.09
N TYR A 63 -3.26 -11.00 0.10
CA TYR A 63 -3.03 -11.67 1.37
C TYR A 63 -1.79 -12.54 1.31
N PHE A 64 -0.94 -12.40 2.32
CA PHE A 64 0.23 -13.24 2.51
C PHE A 64 0.29 -13.74 3.95
N LYS A 65 0.89 -14.92 4.12
CA LYS A 65 1.03 -15.55 5.43
C LYS A 65 2.12 -14.83 6.25
N LEU A 66 1.81 -14.52 7.50
CA LEU A 66 2.81 -14.05 8.47
C LEU A 66 3.51 -15.24 9.10
N ASP A 67 4.84 -15.14 9.20
CA ASP A 67 5.65 -16.09 9.95
C ASP A 67 5.58 -15.73 11.45
N GLU A 68 5.77 -16.73 12.32
CA GLU A 68 5.50 -16.69 13.77
C GLU A 68 6.41 -15.73 14.60
N GLY A 69 7.06 -14.76 13.96
CA GLY A 69 7.90 -13.74 14.60
C GLY A 69 7.63 -12.29 14.16
N GLU A 70 6.70 -12.06 13.24
CA GLU A 70 6.33 -10.70 12.79
C GLU A 70 5.00 -10.29 13.46
N SER A 71 5.09 -9.61 14.60
CA SER A 71 3.91 -9.03 15.24
C SER A 71 3.32 -7.92 14.36
N PRO A 72 2.00 -7.90 14.13
CA PRO A 72 1.35 -6.96 13.20
C PRO A 72 1.37 -5.49 13.67
N ASP A 73 1.94 -5.21 14.84
CA ASP A 73 1.78 -3.98 15.61
C ASP A 73 2.91 -2.95 15.38
N ALA A 74 3.96 -3.30 14.62
CA ALA A 74 5.17 -2.48 14.49
C ALA A 74 5.08 -1.32 13.47
N ALA A 75 3.92 -1.09 12.84
CA ALA A 75 3.75 -0.05 11.83
C ALA A 75 2.97 1.15 12.37
N GLY A 76 3.68 2.10 12.99
CA GLY A 76 3.20 3.48 13.09
C GLY A 76 3.40 4.21 14.42
N ASP A 77 4.64 4.47 14.81
CA ASP A 77 4.96 5.53 15.78
C ASP A 77 6.20 6.32 15.31
N GLU A 78 6.07 7.04 14.19
CA GLU A 78 6.97 8.16 13.90
C GLU A 78 6.50 9.40 14.66
N GLN A 79 6.93 9.51 15.92
CA GLN A 79 6.86 10.75 16.69
C GLN A 79 7.90 11.74 16.13
N GLY A 80 7.48 12.52 15.14
CA GLY A 80 8.21 13.67 14.63
C GLY A 80 8.37 14.75 15.70
N GLN A 81 9.43 14.64 16.50
CA GLN A 81 9.85 15.68 17.44
C GLN A 81 10.53 16.83 16.68
N THR A 82 9.75 17.80 16.23
CA THR A 82 10.31 19.07 15.73
C THR A 82 10.76 19.94 16.91
N LYS A 83 12.05 19.85 17.23
CA LYS A 83 12.77 20.85 18.03
C LYS A 83 13.08 22.05 17.14
N GLY A 84 12.44 23.19 17.39
CA GLY A 84 12.86 24.49 16.87
C GLY A 84 12.02 25.58 17.52
N GLY A 85 12.54 26.67 18.07
CA GLY A 85 13.89 27.17 18.20
C GLY A 85 13.77 28.46 19.00
N LYS A 86 14.53 28.55 20.10
CA LYS A 86 14.60 29.73 20.97
C LYS A 86 15.23 30.89 20.19
N ARG A 87 14.52 32.01 20.00
CA ARG A 87 15.13 33.31 19.65
C ARG A 87 14.27 34.46 20.19
N GLY A 88 14.69 35.03 21.32
CA GLY A 88 14.18 36.30 21.80
C GLY A 88 14.93 37.48 21.20
N LYS A 89 14.26 38.63 21.07
CA LYS A 89 14.68 39.96 21.55
C LYS A 89 13.82 41.06 20.89
N LYS A 90 13.32 41.95 21.76
CA LYS A 90 13.26 43.43 21.66
C LYS A 90 12.65 44.07 20.40
N SER A 91 11.60 44.89 20.60
CA SER A 91 11.66 46.37 20.49
C SER A 91 10.24 46.93 20.74
N ARG A 92 9.95 47.63 21.85
CA ARG A 92 9.79 49.09 21.92
C ARG A 92 9.67 49.78 20.55
N LEU A 93 8.48 50.28 20.20
CA LEU A 93 8.11 51.69 20.28
C LEU A 93 6.58 51.80 20.24
#